data_AF-A0A919Z010-F1
#
_entry.id   AF-A0A919Z010-F1
#
_cell.length_a   1.000
_cell.length_b   1.000
_cell.length_c   1.000
_cell.angle_alpha   90.00
_cell.angle_beta   90.00
_cell.angle_gamma   90.00
#
_symmetry.space_group_name_H-M   'P 1'
#
loop_
_entity.id
_entity.type
_entity.pdbx_description
1 polymer ?
#
loop_
_entity_poly.entity_id
_entity_poly.type
_entity_poly.pdbx_seq_one_letter_code
_entity_poly.pdbx_strand_id
1 'polypeptide(L)'
;MKKIWAGGILLFNGVILFLGIYIPAAIYASRLTGWTTPPGRLGTALGEMGGTIPFVCSILMMILGIIFILWESFSRGISHIVNPASSQEPPSEVRSTDNPAN
;
A
#
# COMPACT_ATOMS: atom_id res chain seq x y z
N MET A 1 10.68 -4.41 9.99
CA MET A 1 11.00 -4.04 8.59
C MET A 1 10.43 -5.02 7.54
N LYS A 2 10.45 -6.34 7.75
CA LYS A 2 9.97 -7.34 6.77
C LYS A 2 8.47 -7.26 6.39
N LYS A 3 7.61 -6.79 7.30
CA LYS A 3 6.15 -6.75 7.08
C LYS A 3 5.68 -5.65 6.12
N ILE A 4 6.38 -4.50 6.09
CA ILE A 4 6.07 -3.41 5.14
C ILE A 4 6.34 -3.86 3.68
N TRP A 5 7.39 -4.68 3.49
CA TRP A 5 7.73 -5.26 2.20
C TRP A 5 6.67 -6.25 1.73
N ALA A 6 6.08 -7.04 2.63
CA ALA A 6 4.99 -7.95 2.30
C ALA A 6 3.74 -7.20 1.78
N GLY A 7 3.37 -6.09 2.44
CA GLY A 7 2.27 -5.23 1.97
C GLY A 7 2.57 -4.58 0.61
N GLY A 8 3.80 -4.09 0.41
CA GLY A 8 4.23 -3.50 -0.86
C GLY A 8 4.22 -4.49 -2.03
N ILE A 9 4.71 -5.71 -1.82
CA ILE A 9 4.71 -6.78 -2.84
C ILE A 9 3.27 -7.20 -3.17
N LEU A 10 2.41 -7.32 -2.17
CA LEU A 10 1.00 -7.67 -2.37
C LEU A 10 0.26 -6.60 -3.19
N LEU A 11 0.48 -5.32 -2.87
CA LEU A 11 -0.09 -4.20 -3.62
C LEU A 11 0.43 -4.16 -5.06
N PHE A 12 1.73 -4.33 -5.24
CA PHE A 12 2.36 -4.35 -6.57
C PHE A 12 1.82 -5.49 -7.44
N ASN A 13 1.63 -6.68 -6.84
CA ASN A 13 1.01 -7.81 -7.51
C ASN A 13 -0.44 -7.51 -7.93
N GLY A 14 -1.24 -6.92 -7.04
CA GLY A 14 -2.61 -6.50 -7.35
C GLY A 14 -2.68 -5.50 -8.50
N VAL A 15 -1.75 -4.54 -8.57
CA VAL A 15 -1.66 -3.57 -9.67
C VAL A 15 -1.29 -4.24 -11.00
N ILE A 16 -0.32 -5.16 -11.00
CA ILE A 16 0.05 -5.92 -12.19
C ILE A 16 -1.14 -6.74 -12.69
N LEU A 17 -1.83 -7.44 -11.79
CA LEU A 17 -2.98 -8.25 -12.14
C LEU A 17 -4.10 -7.39 -12.73
N PHE A 18 -4.36 -6.22 -12.13
CA PHE A 18 -5.32 -5.24 -12.65
C PHE A 18 -4.95 -4.76 -14.06
N LEU A 19 -3.69 -4.36 -14.30
CA LEU A 19 -3.22 -3.93 -15.62
C LEU A 19 -3.37 -5.05 -16.66
N GLY A 20 -3.03 -6.29 -16.29
CA GLY A 20 -3.12 -7.45 -17.16
C GLY A 20 -4.53 -7.75 -17.66
N ILE A 21 -5.56 -7.31 -16.93
CA ILE A 21 -6.97 -7.48 -17.29
C ILE A 21 -7.51 -6.22 -17.96
N TYR A 22 -7.12 -5.05 -17.45
CA TYR A 22 -7.61 -3.75 -17.92
C TYR A 22 -7.17 -3.45 -19.35
N ILE A 23 -5.91 -3.71 -19.70
CA ILE A 23 -5.37 -3.45 -21.05
C ILE A 23 -6.11 -4.27 -22.12
N PRO A 24 -6.18 -5.61 -22.05
CA PRO A 24 -6.87 -6.37 -23.08
C PRO A 24 -8.39 -6.11 -23.06
N ALA A 25 -8.99 -5.83 -21.91
CA ALA A 25 -10.38 -5.44 -21.84
C ALA A 25 -10.64 -4.09 -22.53
N ALA A 26 -9.73 -3.11 -22.40
CA ALA A 26 -9.82 -1.83 -23.11
C ALA A 26 -9.64 -2.00 -24.62
N ILE A 27 -8.71 -2.86 -25.05
CA ILE A 27 -8.53 -3.19 -26.47
C ILE A 27 -9.78 -3.88 -27.02
N TYR A 28 -10.34 -4.85 -26.29
CA TYR A 28 -11.56 -5.53 -26.68
C TYR A 28 -12.74 -4.55 -26.75
N ALA A 29 -12.90 -3.69 -25.75
CA ALA A 29 -13.89 -2.62 -25.73
C ALA A 29 -13.79 -1.70 -26.95
N SER A 30 -12.58 -1.38 -27.44
CA SER A 30 -12.43 -0.55 -28.64
C SER A 30 -12.88 -1.24 -29.93
N ARG A 31 -13.01 -2.57 -29.94
CA ARG A 31 -13.47 -3.37 -31.08
C ARG A 31 -14.95 -3.76 -30.96
N LEU A 32 -15.59 -3.51 -29.82
CA LEU A 32 -17.01 -3.78 -29.61
C LEU A 32 -17.86 -2.79 -30.43
N THR A 33 -18.64 -3.33 -31.36
CA THR A 33 -19.56 -2.59 -32.23
C THR A 33 -20.89 -2.27 -31.55
N GLY A 34 -21.27 -3.03 -30.51
CA GLY A 34 -22.46 -2.78 -29.70
C GLY A 34 -22.20 -3.08 -28.23
N TRP A 35 -22.75 -2.26 -27.33
CA TRP A 35 -22.75 -2.51 -25.89
C TRP A 35 -24.10 -2.10 -25.32
N THR A 36 -24.52 -2.79 -24.26
CA THR A 36 -25.73 -2.42 -23.52
C THR A 36 -25.35 -1.55 -22.33
N THR A 37 -26.14 -0.51 -22.09
CA THR A 37 -26.02 0.31 -20.88
C THR A 37 -27.24 0.00 -20.02
N PRO A 38 -27.10 -0.53 -18.79
CA PRO A 38 -25.88 -0.70 -17.97
C PRO A 38 -25.35 -2.16 -18.03
N PRO A 39 -24.10 -2.39 -18.48
CA PRO A 39 -22.87 -2.15 -17.71
C PRO A 39 -21.83 -1.28 -18.43
N GLY A 40 -22.18 -0.72 -19.60
CA GLY A 40 -21.30 0.13 -20.39
C GLY A 40 -20.25 -0.66 -21.17
N ARG A 41 -19.56 0.00 -22.10
CA ARG A 41 -18.70 -0.67 -23.09
C ARG A 41 -17.57 -1.50 -22.48
N LEU A 42 -16.90 -0.98 -21.45
CA LEU A 42 -15.87 -1.73 -20.73
C LEU A 42 -16.47 -2.87 -19.90
N GLY A 43 -17.60 -2.65 -19.24
CA GLY A 43 -18.27 -3.71 -18.46
C GLY A 43 -18.73 -4.87 -19.35
N THR A 44 -19.28 -4.58 -20.53
CA THR A 44 -19.60 -5.61 -21.55
C THR A 44 -18.35 -6.33 -22.01
N ALA A 45 -17.25 -5.61 -22.31
CA ALA A 45 -15.98 -6.22 -22.68
C ALA A 45 -15.41 -7.14 -21.59
N LEU A 46 -15.44 -6.71 -20.32
CA LEU A 46 -15.00 -7.51 -19.17
C LEU A 46 -15.89 -8.73 -18.94
N GLY A 47 -17.20 -8.61 -19.22
CA GLY A 47 -18.15 -9.70 -19.14
C GLY A 47 -17.90 -10.76 -20.21
N GLU A 48 -17.79 -10.33 -21.47
CA GLU A 48 -17.58 -11.24 -22.62
C GLU A 48 -16.19 -11.90 -22.59
N MET A 49 -15.17 -11.20 -22.09
CA MET A 49 -13.83 -11.77 -21.93
C MET A 49 -13.72 -12.72 -20.71
N GLY A 50 -14.74 -12.81 -19.86
CA GLY A 50 -14.65 -13.51 -18.57
C GLY A 50 -13.70 -12.84 -17.57
N GLY A 51 -13.26 -11.61 -17.86
CA GLY A 51 -12.32 -10.83 -17.04
C GLY A 51 -12.94 -10.22 -15.78
N THR A 52 -14.24 -10.35 -15.57
CA THR A 52 -14.95 -9.76 -14.43
C THR A 52 -14.47 -10.32 -13.08
N ILE A 53 -14.33 -11.64 -12.97
CA ILE A 53 -13.85 -12.30 -11.74
C ILE A 53 -12.42 -11.85 -11.38
N PRO A 54 -11.43 -11.96 -12.28
CA PRO A 54 -10.07 -11.55 -11.94
C PRO A 54 -9.95 -10.03 -11.72
N PHE A 55 -10.80 -9.21 -12.36
CA PHE A 55 -10.84 -7.77 -12.14
C PHE A 55 -11.25 -7.42 -10.70
N VAL A 56 -12.36 -8.00 -10.22
CA VAL A 56 -12.81 -7.82 -8.83
C VAL A 56 -11.75 -8.33 -7.85
N CYS A 57 -11.14 -9.49 -8.14
CA CYS A 57 -10.09 -10.07 -7.30
C CYS A 57 -8.87 -9.14 -7.20
N SER A 58 -8.45 -8.52 -8.31
CA SER A 58 -7.33 -7.56 -8.33
C SER A 58 -7.59 -6.33 -7.48
N ILE A 59 -8.81 -5.79 -7.50
CA ILE A 59 -9.21 -4.64 -6.68
C ILE A 59 -9.19 -5.02 -5.19
N LEU A 60 -9.73 -6.19 -4.83
CA LEU A 60 -9.70 -6.68 -3.45
C LEU A 60 -8.27 -6.85 -2.94
N MET A 61 -7.38 -7.43 -3.75
CA MET A 61 -5.95 -7.54 -3.43
C MET A 61 -5.29 -6.17 -3.22
N MET A 62 -5.61 -5.20 -4.07
CA MET A 62 -5.06 -3.85 -3.97
C MET A 62 -5.51 -3.17 -2.68
N ILE A 63 -6.81 -3.26 -2.34
CA ILE A 63 -7.37 -2.75 -1.09
C ILE A 63 -6.71 -3.41 0.12
N LEU A 64 -6.60 -4.74 0.12
CA LEU A 64 -5.95 -5.48 1.21
C LEU A 64 -4.48 -5.08 1.38
N GLY A 65 -3.75 -4.90 0.27
CA GLY A 65 -2.37 -4.40 0.28
C GLY A 65 -2.24 -3.01 0.90
N ILE A 66 -3.13 -2.09 0.54
CA ILE A 66 -3.17 -0.73 1.12
C ILE A 66 -3.46 -0.79 2.62
N ILE A 67 -4.47 -1.56 3.04
CA ILE A 67 -4.84 -1.71 4.45
C ILE A 67 -3.65 -2.25 5.26
N PHE A 68 -2.93 -3.24 4.72
CA PHE A 68 -1.75 -3.82 5.38
C PHE A 68 -0.63 -2.80 5.59
N ILE A 69 -0.36 -1.96 4.57
CA ILE A 69 0.65 -0.90 4.65
C ILE A 69 0.25 0.16 5.68
N LEU A 70 -1.01 0.61 5.64
CA LEU A 70 -1.52 1.61 6.57
C LEU A 70 -1.48 1.12 8.02
N TRP A 71 -1.87 -0.14 8.26
CA TRP A 71 -1.86 -0.75 9.60
C TRP A 71 -0.45 -0.83 10.20
N GLU A 72 0.53 -1.28 9.41
CA GLU A 72 1.92 -1.36 9.84
C GLU A 72 2.54 0.03 10.04
N SER A 73 2.19 1.00 9.19
CA SER A 73 2.60 2.40 9.35
C SER A 73 2.10 2.99 10.67
N PHE A 74 0.81 2.81 10.97
CA PHE A 74 0.19 3.30 12.20
C PHE A 74 0.74 2.63 13.46
N SER A 75 0.97 1.31 13.41
CA SER A 75 1.57 0.56 14.54
C SER A 75 2.96 1.06 14.92
N ARG A 76 3.75 1.53 13.94
CA ARG A 76 5.08 2.14 14.20
C ARG A 76 4.95 3.52 14.80
N GLY A 77 3.98 4.32 14.35
CA GLY A 77 3.68 5.61 14.96
C GLY A 77 3.39 5.51 16.46
N ILE A 78 2.58 4.53 16.87
CA ILE A 78 2.26 4.28 18.30
C ILE A 78 3.50 3.85 19.09
N SER A 79 4.38 3.03 18.51
CA SER A 79 5.56 2.53 19.24
C SER A 79 6.52 3.63 19.71
N HIS A 80 6.58 4.76 18.98
CA HIS A 80 7.38 5.92 19.38
C HIS A 80 6.76 6.73 20.51
N ILE A 81 5.44 6.70 20.69
CA ILE A 81 4.74 7.42 21.75
C ILE A 81 4.74 6.61 23.05
N VAL A 82 4.67 5.28 22.94
CA VAL A 82 4.62 4.36 24.09
C VAL A 82 5.98 4.19 24.77
N ASN A 83 7.10 4.40 24.08
CA ASN A 83 8.44 4.27 24.67
C ASN A 83 9.24 5.58 24.64
N PRO A 84 8.94 6.55 25.52
CA PRO A 84 9.69 7.80 25.64
C PRO A 84 11.04 7.65 26.37
N ALA A 85 11.40 6.46 26.85
CA ALA A 85 12.52 6.26 27.79
C ALA A 85 13.91 6.27 27.15
N SER A 86 14.04 6.23 25.82
CA SER A 86 15.36 6.25 25.15
C SER A 86 15.91 7.65 24.89
N SER A 87 15.18 8.72 25.24
CA SER A 87 15.56 10.11 24.98
C SER A 87 16.21 10.81 26.18
N GLN A 88 16.37 10.13 27.31
CA GLN A 88 17.14 10.66 28.44
C GLN A 88 18.61 10.36 28.19
N GLU A 89 19.26 11.22 27.39
CA GLU A 89 20.71 11.37 27.43
C GLU A 89 21.09 11.70 28.88
N PRO A 90 22.07 11.01 29.49
CA PRO A 90 22.40 11.25 30.89
C PRO A 90 22.76 12.73 31.07
N PRO A 91 22.27 13.38 32.14
CA PRO A 91 22.50 14.80 32.36
C PRO A 91 24.02 15.02 32.35
N SER A 92 24.45 16.05 31.62
CA SER A 92 25.81 16.54 31.65
C SER A 92 26.22 16.72 33.11
N GLU A 93 27.00 15.76 33.61
CA GLU A 93 27.49 15.77 34.98
C GLU A 93 28.44 16.95 35.10
N VAL A 94 27.85 18.03 35.60
CA VAL A 94 28.41 19.03 36.49
C VAL A 94 29.88 19.30 36.22
N ARG A 95 30.08 20.27 35.33
CA ARG A 95 31.04 21.38 35.49
C ARG A 95 31.83 21.29 36.81
N SER A 96 32.97 20.58 36.78
CA SER A 96 34.03 20.80 37.76
C SER A 96 34.81 22.03 37.33
N THR A 97 34.20 23.19 37.55
CA THR A 97 34.97 24.41 37.79
C THR A 97 35.42 24.34 39.23
N ASP A 98 36.70 24.03 39.45
CA ASP A 98 37.52 24.62 40.51
C ASP A 98 39.01 24.44 40.14
N ASN A 99 39.53 25.50 39.53
CA ASN A 99 40.94 25.90 39.47
C ASN A 99 41.37 26.30 40.93
N PRO A 100 42.66 26.35 41.38
CA PRO A 100 43.83 26.61 40.56
C PRO A 100 45.19 25.96 40.94
N ALA A 101 46.12 26.16 40.02
CA ALA A 101 47.59 26.17 40.12
C ALA A 101 48.23 26.06 41.53
N ASN A 102 49.06 25.03 41.71
CA ASN A 102 50.40 25.05 42.32
C ASN A 102 51.09 23.71 42.05
#